data_AF-A0A7J6RI19-F1
#
_entry.id   AF-A0A7J6RI19-F1
#
_cell.length_a   1.000
_cell.length_b   1.000
_cell.length_c   1.000
_cell.angle_alpha   90.00
_cell.angle_beta   90.00
_cell.angle_gamma   90.00
#
_symmetry.space_group_name_H-M   'P 1'
#
loop_
_entity.id
_entity.type
_entity.pdbx_description
1 polymer ?
#
loop_
_entity_poly.entity_id
_entity_poly.type
_entity_poly.pdbx_seq_one_letter_code
_entity_poly.pdbx_strand_id
1 'polypeptide(L)'
;EVQRQEWEALRKSINGLVNKVSVGNIKDIVRGELFTLNLLRGKGLFARAVLRAQMASPGFTHVYAALVAVVNSRLPEVGELIANRTALMFRRAYARNDKIVLTAACKMLAHLMNQKVISE
;
A
#
# COMPACT_ATOMS: atom_id res chain seq x y z
N GLU A 1 -20.11 1.70 20.12
CA GLU A 1 -19.86 3.05 19.59
C GLU A 1 -18.39 3.42 19.50
N VAL A 2 -17.63 3.37 20.61
CA VAL A 2 -16.20 3.72 20.65
C VAL A 2 -15.33 3.00 19.61
N GLN A 3 -15.45 1.66 19.49
CA GLN A 3 -14.66 0.90 18.50
C GLN A 3 -14.91 1.32 17.04
N ARG A 4 -16.13 1.77 16.72
CA ARG A 4 -16.48 2.26 15.38
C ARG A 4 -15.80 3.60 15.12
N GLN A 5 -15.80 4.49 16.11
CA GLN A 5 -15.13 5.80 16.02
C GLN A 5 -13.61 5.63 15.89
N GLU A 6 -13.00 4.76 16.69
CA GLU A 6 -11.57 4.43 16.57
C GLU A 6 -11.23 3.84 15.20
N TRP A 7 -12.09 2.95 14.68
CA TRP A 7 -11.89 2.36 13.35
C TRP A 7 -11.95 3.42 12.24
N GLU A 8 -12.91 4.33 12.29
CA GLU A 8 -13.01 5.44 11.34
C GLU A 8 -11.83 6.42 11.47
N ALA A 9 -11.37 6.71 12.69
CA ALA A 9 -10.18 7.51 12.92
C ALA A 9 -8.94 6.83 12.31
N LEU A 10 -8.73 5.55 12.57
CA LEU A 10 -7.64 4.75 11.99
C LEU A 10 -7.70 4.78 10.46
N ARG A 11 -8.88 4.58 9.87
CA ARG A 11 -9.07 4.65 8.41
C ARG A 11 -8.69 6.02 7.84
N LYS A 12 -9.12 7.10 8.49
CA LYS A 12 -8.81 8.48 8.05
C LYS A 12 -7.32 8.77 8.16
N SER A 13 -6.69 8.41 9.28
CA SER A 13 -5.25 8.62 9.49
C SER A 13 -4.42 7.86 8.45
N ILE A 14 -4.70 6.57 8.24
CA ILE A 14 -4.01 5.75 7.23
C ILE A 14 -4.13 6.38 5.84
N ASN A 15 -5.35 6.73 5.42
CA ASN A 15 -5.57 7.36 4.11
C ASN A 15 -4.84 8.70 3.98
N GLY A 16 -4.85 9.51 5.04
CA GLY A 16 -4.15 10.79 5.09
C GLY A 16 -2.64 10.64 4.90
N LEU A 17 -2.02 9.69 5.60
CA LEU A 17 -0.58 9.42 5.48
C LEU A 17 -0.20 8.91 4.08
N VAL A 18 -0.96 7.95 3.55
CA VAL A 18 -0.69 7.37 2.22
C VAL A 18 -0.85 8.43 1.12
N ASN A 19 -1.77 9.38 1.25
CA ASN A 19 -1.93 10.44 0.25
C ASN A 19 -0.84 11.52 0.32
N LYS A 20 -0.23 11.72 1.50
CA LYS A 20 0.80 12.75 1.71
C LYS A 20 2.23 12.24 1.48
N VAL A 21 2.42 10.93 1.33
CA VAL A 21 3.76 10.35 1.18
C VAL A 21 4.42 10.75 -0.14
N SER A 22 5.69 11.09 -0.05
CA SER A 22 6.56 11.50 -1.14
C SER A 22 8.00 11.04 -0.86
N VAL A 23 8.87 11.18 -1.86
CA VAL A 23 10.29 10.87 -1.72
C VAL A 23 10.94 11.69 -0.59
N GLY A 24 10.54 12.95 -0.42
CA GLY A 24 11.15 13.87 0.54
C GLY A 24 10.72 13.66 2.00
N ASN A 25 9.55 13.07 2.25
CA ASN A 25 8.96 13.00 3.60
C ASN A 25 8.67 11.57 4.10
N ILE A 26 9.00 10.54 3.31
CA ILE A 26 8.68 9.14 3.67
C ILE A 26 9.28 8.73 5.03
N LYS A 27 10.48 9.20 5.36
CA LYS A 27 11.13 8.91 6.65
C LYS A 27 10.34 9.48 7.82
N ASP A 28 9.85 10.71 7.68
CA ASP A 28 9.10 11.40 8.73
C ASP A 28 7.72 10.79 8.91
N ILE A 29 7.01 10.48 7.81
CA ILE A 29 5.72 9.78 7.85
C ILE A 29 5.84 8.44 8.56
N VAL A 30 6.86 7.64 8.22
CA VAL A 30 7.05 6.32 8.82
C VAL A 30 7.36 6.43 10.32
N ARG A 31 8.36 7.24 10.68
CA ARG A 31 8.86 7.33 12.06
C ARG A 31 7.90 8.08 13.00
N GLY A 32 7.26 9.13 12.50
CA GLY A 32 6.44 10.02 13.30
C GLY A 32 4.99 9.55 13.47
N GLU A 33 4.38 9.04 12.39
CA GLU A 33 2.92 8.87 12.37
C GLU A 33 2.47 7.47 12.02
N LEU A 34 3.10 6.80 11.05
CA LEU A 34 2.56 5.54 10.52
C LEU A 34 2.64 4.40 11.54
N PHE A 35 3.77 4.23 12.21
CA PHE A 35 3.96 3.16 13.19
C PHE A 35 3.34 3.43 14.56
N THR A 36 2.80 4.63 14.79
CA THR A 36 1.97 4.89 15.99
C THR A 36 0.54 4.38 15.81
N LEU A 37 0.12 4.12 14.57
CA LEU A 37 -1.18 3.53 14.24
C LEU A 37 -1.16 2.00 14.44
N ASN A 38 -2.32 1.45 14.80
CA ASN A 38 -2.52 0.00 14.89
C ASN A 38 -2.66 -0.61 13.47
N LEU A 39 -1.53 -0.74 12.76
CA LEU A 39 -1.48 -1.31 11.41
C LEU A 39 -1.81 -2.80 11.37
N LEU A 40 -1.63 -3.54 12.46
CA LEU A 40 -2.02 -4.95 12.52
C LEU A 40 -3.54 -5.09 12.41
N ARG A 41 -4.29 -4.33 13.22
CA ARG A 41 -5.75 -4.20 13.12
C ARG A 41 -6.17 -3.57 11.78
N GLY A 42 -5.40 -2.59 11.32
CA GLY A 42 -5.65 -1.81 10.11
C GLY A 42 -5.09 -2.37 8.79
N LYS A 43 -4.54 -3.60 8.75
CA LYS A 43 -3.78 -4.08 7.58
C LYS A 43 -4.56 -4.03 6.27
N GLY A 44 -5.85 -4.37 6.34
CA GLY A 44 -6.75 -4.31 5.19
C GLY A 44 -7.03 -2.88 4.72
N LEU A 45 -7.07 -1.91 5.65
CA LEU A 45 -7.23 -0.48 5.36
C LEU A 45 -5.97 0.06 4.70
N PHE A 46 -4.79 -0.21 5.26
CA PHE A 46 -3.51 0.20 4.69
C PHE A 46 -3.30 -0.37 3.28
N ALA A 47 -3.51 -1.68 3.10
CA ALA A 47 -3.41 -2.31 1.79
C ALA A 47 -4.38 -1.68 0.76
N ARG A 48 -5.62 -1.37 1.16
CA ARG A 48 -6.58 -0.70 0.28
C ARG A 48 -6.17 0.74 -0.03
N ALA A 49 -5.67 1.49 0.96
CA ALA A 49 -5.23 2.86 0.79
C ALA A 49 -4.07 2.94 -0.22
N VAL A 50 -3.04 2.10 -0.03
CA VAL A 50 -1.87 2.03 -0.92
C VAL A 50 -2.27 1.70 -2.35
N LEU A 51 -3.06 0.64 -2.56
CA LEU A 51 -3.46 0.23 -3.91
C LEU A 51 -4.33 1.26 -4.61
N ARG A 52 -5.23 1.93 -3.88
CA ARG A 52 -6.04 3.02 -4.44
C ARG A 52 -5.20 4.24 -4.80
N ALA A 53 -4.27 4.63 -3.93
CA ALA A 53 -3.37 5.76 -4.18
C ALA A 53 -2.47 5.48 -5.40
N GLN A 54 -1.94 4.27 -5.51
CA GLN A 54 -1.14 3.85 -6.66
C GLN A 54 -1.93 3.88 -7.97
N MET A 55 -3.17 3.40 -7.97
CA MET A 55 -4.05 3.47 -9.14
C MET A 55 -4.41 4.90 -9.52
N ALA A 56 -4.64 5.78 -8.54
CA ALA A 56 -4.94 7.19 -8.77
C ALA A 56 -3.70 7.99 -9.19
N SER A 57 -2.50 7.54 -8.84
CA SER A 57 -1.25 8.26 -9.09
C SER A 57 -0.09 7.31 -9.46
N PRO A 58 -0.13 6.66 -10.64
CA PRO A 58 0.86 5.65 -11.04
C PRO A 58 2.30 6.17 -11.15
N GLY A 59 2.49 7.48 -11.29
CA GLY A 59 3.81 8.13 -11.26
C GLY A 59 4.56 7.90 -9.94
N PHE A 60 3.84 7.81 -8.83
CA PHE A 60 4.41 7.63 -7.48
C PHE A 60 4.49 6.16 -7.02
N THR A 61 4.32 5.20 -7.93
CA THR A 61 4.36 3.75 -7.59
C THR A 61 5.61 3.36 -6.80
N HIS A 62 6.77 3.93 -7.14
CA HIS A 62 8.03 3.71 -6.44
C HIS A 62 8.00 4.17 -4.97
N VAL A 63 7.32 5.28 -4.67
CA VAL A 63 7.13 5.78 -3.30
C VAL A 63 6.23 4.84 -2.50
N TYR A 64 5.13 4.40 -3.10
CA TYR A 64 4.22 3.46 -2.46
C TYR A 64 4.89 2.11 -2.20
N ALA A 65 5.70 1.59 -3.13
CA ALA A 65 6.45 0.37 -2.93
C ALA A 65 7.52 0.52 -1.82
N ALA A 66 8.22 1.66 -1.76
CA ALA A 66 9.16 1.94 -0.67
C ALA A 66 8.44 1.99 0.69
N LEU A 67 7.25 2.60 0.76
CA LEU A 67 6.45 2.61 1.98
C LEU A 67 6.06 1.19 2.41
N VAL A 68 5.60 0.37 1.45
CA VAL A 68 5.27 -1.04 1.70
C VAL A 68 6.49 -1.81 2.18
N ALA A 69 7.67 -1.59 1.60
CA ALA A 69 8.89 -2.29 1.99
C ALA A 69 9.30 -1.99 3.45
N VAL A 70 9.18 -0.73 3.87
CA VAL A 70 9.46 -0.34 5.25
C VAL A 70 8.46 -0.98 6.21
N VAL A 71 7.17 -1.00 5.87
CA VAL A 71 6.16 -1.70 6.69
C VAL A 71 6.43 -3.21 6.71
N ASN A 72 6.77 -3.81 5.58
CA ASN A 72 7.07 -5.24 5.44
C ASN A 72 8.23 -5.69 6.34
N SER A 73 9.24 -4.83 6.55
CA SER A 73 10.37 -5.13 7.45
C SER A 73 9.98 -5.35 8.92
N ARG A 74 8.76 -4.93 9.31
CA ARG A 74 8.24 -5.03 10.68
C ARG A 74 6.97 -5.87 10.77
N LEU A 75 6.15 -5.85 9.73
CA LEU A 75 4.84 -6.51 9.63
C LEU A 75 4.73 -7.24 8.28
N PRO A 76 5.40 -8.39 8.11
CA PRO A 76 5.44 -9.12 6.83
C PRO A 76 4.06 -9.48 6.29
N GLU A 77 3.08 -9.79 7.16
CA GLU A 77 1.73 -10.12 6.73
C GLU A 77 1.01 -8.95 6.01
N VAL A 78 1.46 -7.71 6.21
CA VAL A 78 0.94 -6.54 5.49
C VAL A 78 1.51 -6.50 4.07
N GLY A 79 2.81 -6.76 3.91
CA GLY A 79 3.46 -6.84 2.60
C GLY A 79 2.89 -7.98 1.76
N GLU A 80 2.75 -9.17 2.37
CA GLU A 80 2.13 -10.34 1.75
C GLU A 80 0.69 -10.06 1.28
N LEU A 81 -0.12 -9.41 2.13
CA LEU A 81 -1.49 -9.03 1.77
C LEU A 81 -1.54 -8.10 0.56
N ILE A 82 -0.62 -7.15 0.46
CA ILE A 82 -0.55 -6.20 -0.67
C ILE A 82 -0.09 -6.93 -1.94
N ALA A 83 0.93 -7.77 -1.85
CA ALA A 83 1.41 -8.59 -2.96
C ALA A 83 0.28 -9.48 -3.53
N ASN A 84 -0.39 -10.25 -2.67
CA ASN A 84 -1.49 -11.13 -3.05
C ASN A 84 -2.65 -10.38 -3.72
N ARG A 85 -3.02 -9.20 -3.18
CA ARG A 85 -4.06 -8.35 -3.79
C ARG A 85 -3.64 -7.78 -5.13
N THR A 86 -2.38 -7.41 -5.29
CA THR A 86 -1.84 -6.87 -6.55
C THR A 86 -1.79 -7.94 -7.63
N ALA A 87 -1.36 -9.16 -7.29
CA ALA A 87 -1.38 -10.32 -8.19
C ALA A 87 -2.82 -10.69 -8.61
N LEU A 88 -3.77 -10.66 -7.68
CA LEU A 88 -5.19 -10.85 -8.02
C LEU A 88 -5.72 -9.74 -8.93
N MET A 89 -5.33 -8.48 -8.69
CA MET A 89 -5.70 -7.33 -9.52
C MET A 89 -5.17 -7.50 -10.95
N PHE A 90 -3.90 -7.90 -11.10
CA PHE A 90 -3.28 -8.23 -12.38
C PHE A 90 -4.07 -9.31 -13.14
N ARG A 91 -4.29 -10.48 -12.51
CA ARG A 91 -5.02 -11.61 -13.14
C ARG A 91 -6.42 -11.20 -13.60
N ARG A 92 -7.14 -10.46 -12.77
CA ARG A 92 -8.50 -9.97 -13.07
C ARG A 92 -8.51 -8.94 -14.19
N ALA A 93 -7.53 -8.04 -14.23
CA ALA A 93 -7.41 -7.04 -15.29
C ALA A 93 -7.06 -7.70 -16.63
N TYR A 94 -6.16 -8.68 -16.62
CA TYR A 94 -5.80 -9.47 -17.79
C TYR A 94 -7.01 -10.18 -18.39
N ALA A 95 -7.76 -10.93 -17.56
CA ALA A 95 -8.96 -11.65 -18.00
C ALA A 95 -10.06 -10.73 -18.58
N ARG A 96 -10.10 -9.45 -18.19
CA ARG A 96 -11.06 -8.46 -18.68
C ARG A 96 -10.52 -7.58 -19.80
N ASN A 97 -9.28 -7.78 -20.24
CA ASN A 97 -8.58 -6.86 -21.17
C ASN A 97 -8.53 -5.40 -20.67
N ASP A 98 -8.49 -5.20 -19.36
CA ASP A 98 -8.37 -3.87 -18.74
C ASP A 98 -6.89 -3.43 -18.71
N LYS A 99 -6.44 -2.84 -19.82
CA LYS A 99 -5.04 -2.43 -20.00
C LYS A 99 -4.56 -1.43 -18.94
N ILE A 100 -5.45 -0.55 -18.45
CA ILE A 100 -5.09 0.49 -17.49
C ILE A 100 -4.74 -0.16 -16.15
N VAL A 101 -5.65 -0.99 -15.62
CA VAL A 101 -5.42 -1.68 -14.34
C VAL A 101 -4.29 -2.69 -14.47
N LEU A 102 -4.18 -3.39 -15.61
CA LEU A 102 -3.12 -4.34 -15.87
C LEU A 102 -1.74 -3.68 -15.77
N THR A 103 -1.55 -2.55 -16.47
CA THR A 103 -0.28 -1.82 -16.49
C THR A 103 0.07 -1.30 -15.10
N ALA A 104 -0.90 -0.76 -14.37
CA ALA A 104 -0.70 -0.29 -13.00
C ALA A 104 -0.32 -1.43 -12.04
N ALA A 105 -0.97 -2.59 -12.16
CA ALA A 105 -0.64 -3.78 -11.37
C ALA A 105 0.76 -4.31 -11.68
N CYS A 106 1.13 -4.41 -12.97
CA CYS A 106 2.49 -4.78 -13.39
C CYS A 106 3.53 -3.86 -12.77
N LYS A 107 3.32 -2.55 -12.88
CA LYS A 107 4.24 -1.54 -12.35
C LYS A 107 4.40 -1.68 -10.84
N MET A 108 3.30 -1.92 -10.12
CA MET A 108 3.34 -2.14 -8.67
C MET A 108 4.13 -3.40 -8.32
N LEU A 109 3.86 -4.54 -8.97
CA LEU A 109 4.61 -5.79 -8.76
C LEU A 109 6.11 -5.60 -9.01
N ALA A 110 6.48 -4.96 -10.13
CA ALA A 110 7.88 -4.69 -10.47
C ALA A 110 8.58 -3.85 -9.38
N HIS A 111 7.94 -2.80 -8.86
CA HIS A 111 8.53 -2.02 -7.78
C HIS A 111 8.58 -2.77 -6.44
N LEU A 112 7.62 -3.64 -6.13
CA LEU A 112 7.69 -4.49 -4.94
C LEU A 112 8.85 -5.49 -5.03
N MET A 113 9.11 -6.03 -6.22
CA MET A 113 10.26 -6.89 -6.50
C MET A 113 11.58 -6.13 -6.34
N ASN A 114 11.69 -4.92 -6.91
CA ASN A 114 12.87 -4.06 -6.74
C ASN A 114 13.18 -3.72 -5.28
N GLN A 115 12.14 -3.66 -4.43
CA GLN A 115 12.27 -3.39 -3.00
C GLN A 115 12.41 -4.67 -2.15
N LYS A 116 12.56 -5.84 -2.79
CA LYS A 116 12.67 -7.16 -2.15
C LYS A 116 11.51 -7.49 -1.20
N VAL A 117 10.31 -7.00 -1.51
CA VAL A 117 9.07 -7.35 -0.80
C VAL A 117 8.53 -8.69 -1.29
N ILE A 118 8.68 -8.95 -2.58
CA ILE A 118 8.34 -10.22 -3.22
C ILE A 118 9.59 -10.80 -3.88
N SER A 119 9.63 -12.12 -4.04
CA SER A 119 10.68 -12.79 -4.80
C SER A 119 10.56 -12.52 -6.30
N GLU A 120 11.65 -12.78 -7.02
CA GLU A 120 11.70 -12.83 -8.49
C GLU A 120 10.85 -13.97 -9.07
#